data_AF-A0A7X8XJW3-F1
#
_entry.id   AF-A0A7X8XJW3-F1
#
_cell.length_a   1.000
_cell.length_b   1.000
_cell.length_c   1.000
_cell.angle_alpha   90.00
_cell.angle_beta   90.00
_cell.angle_gamma   90.00
#
_symmetry.space_group_name_H-M   'P 1'
#
loop_
_entity.id
_entity.type
_entity.pdbx_description
1 polymer ?
#
loop_
_entity_poly.entity_id
_entity_poly.type
_entity_poly.pdbx_seq_one_letter_code
_entity_poly.pdbx_strand_id
1 'polypeptide(L)'
;DLSQLSKRNGGLFGSGDSTGSIGVVTLNLPRLGYLSKFRPKEHLKSLIKDYMEIARDSLEEKRNWLNMHLIGTGMLPAFDTYVGTLNNHFSTIGYVGMNELCMNYLGMGITSPQGKMLAEELLEYMRSILLEFQKATGNLYNLEATPAESTCYRLAKLDRKLYPNIYTQGSGNSVYYTNSCHVPVSEIEGIKALLDHQDSLQVKMTGGTVVHLYLAQGISGSQAKHIVRHVCENYSLPYISLSPIICYCPEHGVLDEVVDSCPHCGGVTKYMQRITGYIRDVDNYNPGKLQEFKDRKQIHVE
;
A
#
# COMPACT_ATOMS: atom_id res chain seq x y z
N ASP A 1 -17.94 -16.25 14.73
CA ASP A 1 -16.62 -16.88 14.57
C ASP A 1 -15.66 -15.84 14.00
N LEU A 2 -14.71 -15.35 14.81
CA LEU A 2 -13.76 -14.29 14.42
C LEU A 2 -12.73 -14.76 13.38
N SER A 3 -12.69 -16.07 13.08
CA SER A 3 -11.76 -16.64 12.10
C SER A 3 -12.17 -16.40 10.65
N GLN A 4 -13.41 -15.95 10.38
CA GLN A 4 -13.92 -15.72 9.02
C GLN A 4 -14.53 -14.32 8.89
N LEU A 5 -13.69 -13.31 8.64
CA LEU A 5 -14.10 -11.92 8.41
C LEU A 5 -15.16 -11.77 7.31
N SER A 6 -15.11 -12.64 6.28
CA SER A 6 -16.08 -12.67 5.18
C SER A 6 -17.51 -12.94 5.61
N LYS A 7 -17.73 -13.61 6.76
CA LYS A 7 -19.07 -13.99 7.22
C LYS A 7 -19.82 -12.90 7.97
N ARG A 8 -19.15 -11.82 8.39
CA ARG A 8 -19.80 -10.81 9.24
C ARG A 8 -20.52 -9.75 8.41
N ASN A 9 -19.89 -9.27 7.34
CA ASN A 9 -20.37 -8.10 6.57
C ASN A 9 -20.26 -8.25 5.04
N GLY A 10 -19.85 -9.42 4.52
CA GLY A 10 -19.67 -9.64 3.08
C GLY A 10 -18.40 -8.99 2.50
N GLY A 11 -17.94 -9.52 1.36
CA GLY A 11 -16.76 -9.02 0.64
C GLY A 11 -15.40 -9.42 1.24
N LEU A 12 -14.33 -9.20 0.48
CA LEU A 12 -12.95 -9.59 0.87
C LEU A 12 -12.42 -8.77 2.06
N PHE A 13 -12.88 -7.52 2.21
CA PHE A 13 -12.45 -6.59 3.26
C PHE A 13 -13.39 -6.55 4.48
N GLY A 14 -14.50 -7.30 4.47
CA GLY A 14 -15.52 -7.23 5.52
C GLY A 14 -16.17 -5.84 5.66
N SER A 15 -16.15 -5.03 4.60
CA SER A 15 -16.67 -3.65 4.55
C SER A 15 -18.19 -3.64 4.46
N GLY A 16 -18.87 -3.69 5.60
CA GLY A 16 -20.30 -3.42 5.72
C GLY A 16 -20.56 -2.03 6.28
N ASP A 17 -21.83 -1.62 6.35
CA ASP A 17 -22.22 -0.38 7.02
C ASP A 17 -21.66 -0.34 8.46
N SER A 18 -21.28 0.85 8.93
CA SER A 18 -20.68 1.04 10.26
C SER A 18 -19.36 0.28 10.51
N THR A 19 -18.60 -0.03 9.44
CA THR A 19 -17.26 -0.63 9.51
C THR A 19 -16.18 0.43 9.25
N GLY A 20 -15.08 0.37 10.00
CA GLY A 20 -13.96 1.29 9.83
C GLY A 20 -12.68 0.75 10.45
N SER A 21 -11.68 1.62 10.63
CA SER A 21 -10.47 1.31 11.40
C SER A 21 -10.28 2.37 12.49
N ILE A 22 -9.93 1.93 13.70
CA ILE A 22 -9.61 2.87 14.79
C ILE A 22 -8.27 3.58 14.57
N GLY A 23 -7.43 3.05 13.69
CA GLY A 23 -6.09 3.55 13.45
C GLY A 23 -5.21 2.51 12.77
N VAL A 24 -4.11 3.00 12.21
CA VAL A 24 -3.14 2.19 11.48
C VAL A 24 -1.77 2.35 12.14
N VAL A 25 -1.09 1.23 12.40
CA VAL A 25 0.33 1.20 12.73
C VAL A 25 1.08 0.47 11.63
N THR A 26 2.06 1.13 11.01
CA THR A 26 2.77 0.61 9.85
C THR A 26 4.16 0.09 10.20
N LEU A 27 4.44 -1.16 9.83
CA LEU A 27 5.74 -1.80 9.98
C LEU A 27 6.73 -1.35 8.90
N ASN A 28 7.97 -1.08 9.31
CA ASN A 28 9.09 -0.77 8.42
C ASN A 28 9.85 -2.04 8.04
N LEU A 29 9.31 -2.82 7.11
CA LEU A 29 9.90 -4.11 6.70
C LEU A 29 11.34 -4.01 6.17
N PRO A 30 11.74 -2.98 5.40
CA PRO A 30 13.11 -2.84 4.93
C PRO A 30 14.14 -2.85 6.06
N ARG A 31 13.83 -2.14 7.16
CA ARG A 31 14.67 -2.13 8.36
C ARG A 31 14.77 -3.52 8.98
N LEU A 32 13.65 -4.25 9.09
CA LEU A 32 13.66 -5.60 9.67
C LEU A 32 14.46 -6.58 8.82
N GLY A 33 14.35 -6.48 7.49
CA GLY A 33 15.17 -7.25 6.55
C GLY A 33 16.66 -6.93 6.71
N TYR A 34 17.01 -5.66 6.84
CA TYR A 34 18.39 -5.21 7.03
C TYR A 34 19.00 -5.70 8.36
N LEU A 35 18.27 -5.58 9.46
CA LEU A 35 18.72 -6.04 10.78
C LEU A 35 18.85 -7.57 10.85
N SER A 36 18.09 -8.28 10.02
CA SER A 36 18.12 -9.73 9.92
C SER A 36 19.13 -10.25 8.90
N LYS A 37 19.91 -9.38 8.25
CA LYS A 37 20.89 -9.79 7.25
C LYS A 37 21.88 -10.80 7.83
N PHE A 38 22.11 -11.90 7.11
CA PHE A 38 22.96 -13.03 7.54
C PHE A 38 22.45 -13.81 8.76
N ARG A 39 21.20 -13.59 9.19
CA ARG A 39 20.54 -14.35 10.26
C ARG A 39 19.58 -15.37 9.65
N PRO A 40 19.24 -16.45 10.36
CA PRO A 40 18.21 -17.39 9.91
C PRO A 40 16.84 -16.70 9.78
N LYS A 41 15.99 -17.21 8.89
CA LYS A 41 14.65 -16.67 8.63
C LYS A 41 13.76 -16.58 9.87
N GLU A 42 13.93 -17.49 10.82
CA GLU A 42 13.20 -17.47 12.09
C GLU A 42 13.54 -16.24 12.95
N HIS A 43 14.75 -15.68 12.81
CA HIS A 43 15.08 -14.41 13.45
C HIS A 43 14.28 -13.25 12.84
N LEU A 44 14.16 -13.19 11.52
CA LEU A 44 13.35 -12.19 10.83
C LEU A 44 11.88 -12.30 11.23
N LYS A 45 11.33 -13.52 11.26
CA LYS A 45 9.95 -13.76 11.71
C LYS A 45 9.73 -13.33 13.16
N SER A 46 10.62 -13.70 14.08
CA SER A 46 10.56 -13.26 15.47
C SER A 46 10.54 -11.74 15.56
N LEU A 47 11.44 -11.06 14.85
CA LEU A 47 11.52 -9.61 14.87
C LEU A 47 10.25 -8.95 14.31
N ILE A 48 9.67 -9.50 13.23
CA ILE A 48 8.38 -9.05 12.70
C ILE A 48 7.28 -9.21 13.77
N LYS A 49 7.22 -10.35 14.45
CA LYS A 49 6.25 -10.61 15.51
C LYS A 49 6.39 -9.61 16.65
N ASP A 50 7.61 -9.35 17.14
CA ASP A 50 7.86 -8.39 18.22
C ASP A 50 7.30 -7.00 17.87
N TYR A 51 7.54 -6.53 16.64
CA TYR A 51 6.99 -5.24 16.19
C TYR A 51 5.48 -5.26 15.96
N MET A 52 4.89 -6.40 15.56
CA MET A 52 3.44 -6.57 15.49
C MET A 52 2.78 -6.55 16.87
N GLU A 53 3.44 -7.09 17.90
CA GLU A 53 2.96 -7.02 19.28
C GLU A 53 2.97 -5.58 19.80
N ILE A 54 4.03 -4.81 19.51
CA ILE A 54 4.06 -3.37 19.81
C ILE A 54 2.91 -2.63 19.10
N ALA A 55 2.66 -2.96 17.82
CA ALA A 55 1.57 -2.36 17.05
C ALA A 55 0.19 -2.72 17.64
N ARG A 56 -0.01 -3.97 18.05
CA ARG A 56 -1.20 -4.43 18.77
C ARG A 56 -1.41 -3.61 20.03
N ASP A 57 -0.41 -3.55 20.89
CA ASP A 57 -0.52 -2.85 22.19
C ASP A 57 -0.86 -1.37 21.98
N SER A 58 -0.21 -0.70 21.04
CA SER A 58 -0.54 0.68 20.68
C SER A 58 -1.98 0.86 20.21
N LEU A 59 -2.53 -0.08 19.44
CA LEU A 59 -3.89 0.00 18.91
C LEU A 59 -4.93 -0.33 19.98
N GLU A 60 -4.65 -1.29 20.87
CA GLU A 60 -5.52 -1.62 22.00
C GLU A 60 -5.59 -0.47 23.01
N GLU A 61 -4.46 0.16 23.34
CA GLU A 61 -4.43 1.36 24.17
C GLU A 61 -5.27 2.48 23.56
N LYS A 62 -5.13 2.72 22.25
CA LYS A 62 -5.97 3.70 21.53
C LYS A 62 -7.45 3.33 21.62
N ARG A 63 -7.80 2.06 21.42
CA ARG A 63 -9.20 1.58 21.48
C ARG A 63 -9.80 1.85 22.86
N ASN A 64 -9.08 1.49 23.91
CA ASN A 64 -9.51 1.70 25.30
C ASN A 64 -9.71 3.19 25.58
N TRP A 65 -8.77 4.03 25.16
CA TRP A 65 -8.87 5.48 25.31
C TRP A 65 -10.10 6.05 24.60
N LEU A 66 -10.34 5.65 23.33
CA LEU A 66 -11.52 6.08 22.57
C LEU A 66 -12.83 5.70 23.27
N ASN A 67 -12.93 4.45 23.74
CA ASN A 67 -14.12 3.96 24.45
C ASN A 67 -14.34 4.68 25.78
N MET A 68 -13.28 4.99 26.54
CA MET A 68 -13.42 5.66 27.84
C MET A 68 -13.74 7.15 27.72
N HIS A 69 -13.24 7.82 26.69
CA HIS A 69 -13.24 9.28 26.63
C HIS A 69 -14.06 9.91 25.51
N LEU A 70 -14.37 9.18 24.45
CA LEU A 70 -15.10 9.73 23.30
C LEU A 70 -16.43 9.02 23.04
N ILE A 71 -16.42 7.69 22.90
CA ILE A 71 -17.61 6.95 22.46
C ILE A 71 -18.71 7.01 23.52
N GLY A 72 -19.91 7.46 23.13
CA GLY A 72 -21.06 7.59 24.03
C GLY A 72 -20.98 8.76 25.00
N THR A 73 -19.97 9.63 24.89
CA THR A 73 -19.83 10.83 25.73
C THR A 73 -20.49 12.08 25.13
N GLY A 74 -20.96 11.99 23.88
CA GLY A 74 -21.48 13.13 23.13
C GLY A 74 -20.41 13.99 22.44
N MET A 75 -19.12 13.68 22.62
CA MET A 75 -18.01 14.37 21.94
C MET A 75 -17.95 14.06 20.43
N LEU A 76 -18.50 12.92 20.01
CA LEU A 76 -18.60 12.51 18.60
C LEU A 76 -20.06 12.26 18.21
N PRO A 77 -20.92 13.30 18.18
CA PRO A 77 -22.37 13.12 18.11
C PRO A 77 -22.84 12.38 16.85
N ALA A 78 -22.20 12.61 15.70
CA ALA A 78 -22.50 11.87 14.47
C ALA A 78 -22.10 10.39 14.58
N PHE A 79 -20.94 10.09 15.18
CA PHE A 79 -20.54 8.70 15.40
C PHE A 79 -21.50 8.01 16.35
N ASP A 80 -21.80 8.63 17.49
CA ASP A 80 -22.68 8.07 18.51
C ASP A 80 -24.10 7.79 17.95
N THR A 81 -24.60 8.68 17.08
CA THR A 81 -25.94 8.55 16.48
C THR A 81 -25.99 7.46 15.39
N TYR A 82 -25.01 7.43 14.49
CA TYR A 82 -25.10 6.61 13.27
C TYR A 82 -24.29 5.30 13.32
N VAL A 83 -23.31 5.20 14.23
CA VAL A 83 -22.38 4.07 14.31
C VAL A 83 -22.41 3.43 15.71
N GLY A 84 -22.36 4.26 16.76
CA GLY A 84 -22.56 3.91 18.16
C GLY A 84 -21.45 3.08 18.82
N THR A 85 -20.72 2.24 18.08
CA THR A 85 -19.75 1.29 18.67
C THR A 85 -18.51 1.08 17.80
N LEU A 86 -17.41 0.68 18.44
CA LEU A 86 -16.18 0.25 17.76
C LEU A 86 -16.13 -1.26 17.46
N ASN A 87 -17.22 -2.02 17.68
CA ASN A 87 -17.23 -3.49 17.57
C ASN A 87 -16.99 -4.00 16.13
N ASN A 88 -17.29 -3.16 15.14
CA ASN A 88 -17.03 -3.41 13.71
C ASN A 88 -15.83 -2.60 13.19
N HIS A 89 -15.04 -1.99 14.08
CA HIS A 89 -13.85 -1.24 13.69
C HIS A 89 -12.59 -2.09 13.87
N PHE A 90 -11.78 -2.17 12.83
CA PHE A 90 -10.51 -2.90 12.82
C PHE A 90 -9.41 -2.13 13.56
N SER A 91 -8.52 -2.89 14.17
CA SER A 91 -7.17 -2.47 14.55
C SER A 91 -6.24 -2.82 13.38
N THR A 92 -5.81 -1.82 12.62
CA THR A 92 -5.10 -2.07 11.36
C THR A 92 -3.59 -2.08 11.55
N ILE A 93 -2.96 -3.20 11.19
CA ILE A 93 -1.51 -3.29 11.09
C ILE A 93 -1.15 -3.24 9.61
N GLY A 94 -0.42 -2.21 9.23
CA GLY A 94 0.05 -2.01 7.87
C GLY A 94 1.54 -2.30 7.74
N TYR A 95 2.05 -2.29 6.50
CA TYR A 95 3.48 -2.42 6.23
C TYR A 95 3.89 -1.69 4.95
N VAL A 96 5.19 -1.43 4.78
CA VAL A 96 5.76 -0.90 3.52
C VAL A 96 7.04 -1.65 3.17
N GLY A 97 7.44 -1.63 1.90
CA GLY A 97 8.80 -1.97 1.47
C GLY A 97 9.13 -3.45 1.51
N MET A 98 8.21 -4.34 1.10
CA MET A 98 8.50 -5.77 1.01
C MET A 98 9.64 -6.05 0.01
N ASN A 99 9.70 -5.30 -1.10
CA ASN A 99 10.82 -5.41 -2.04
C ASN A 99 12.16 -5.09 -1.37
N GLU A 100 12.24 -3.98 -0.64
CA GLU A 100 13.48 -3.61 0.04
C GLU A 100 13.78 -4.50 1.24
N LEU A 101 12.79 -5.13 1.88
CA LEU A 101 13.04 -6.24 2.81
C LEU A 101 13.78 -7.38 2.10
N CYS A 102 13.28 -7.82 0.94
CA CYS A 102 13.93 -8.91 0.18
C CYS A 102 15.34 -8.51 -0.25
N MET A 103 15.53 -7.31 -0.77
CA MET A 103 16.86 -6.79 -1.15
C MET A 103 17.83 -6.75 0.04
N ASN A 104 17.37 -6.27 1.20
CA ASN A 104 18.24 -6.14 2.37
C ASN A 104 18.56 -7.47 3.05
N TYR A 105 17.62 -8.43 3.02
CA TYR A 105 17.75 -9.72 3.68
C TYR A 105 18.39 -10.80 2.79
N LEU A 106 17.90 -10.95 1.55
CA LEU A 106 18.34 -11.95 0.57
C LEU A 106 19.40 -11.44 -0.40
N GLY A 107 19.47 -10.12 -0.62
CA GLY A 107 20.24 -9.54 -1.73
C GLY A 107 19.53 -9.61 -3.08
N MET A 108 18.24 -9.98 -3.11
CA MET A 108 17.43 -10.15 -4.32
C MET A 108 16.04 -9.54 -4.11
N GLY A 109 15.48 -8.92 -5.16
CA GLY A 109 14.19 -8.21 -5.09
C GLY A 109 12.99 -9.13 -5.05
N ILE A 110 11.81 -8.55 -4.82
CA ILE A 110 10.53 -9.29 -4.76
C ILE A 110 10.19 -9.99 -6.09
N THR A 111 10.69 -9.47 -7.21
CA THR A 111 10.51 -10.03 -8.56
C THR A 111 11.30 -11.31 -8.81
N SER A 112 12.29 -11.62 -7.95
CA SER A 112 12.98 -12.91 -8.00
C SER A 112 12.09 -14.03 -7.43
N PRO A 113 12.22 -15.29 -7.89
CA PRO A 113 11.46 -16.41 -7.33
C PRO A 113 11.61 -16.53 -5.81
N GLN A 114 12.83 -16.35 -5.29
CA GLN A 114 13.15 -16.41 -3.87
C GLN A 114 12.53 -15.24 -3.09
N GLY A 115 12.58 -14.03 -3.66
CA GLY A 115 11.96 -12.85 -3.08
C GLY A 115 10.44 -12.94 -3.02
N LYS A 116 9.79 -13.44 -4.08
CA LYS A 116 8.34 -13.66 -4.11
C LYS A 116 7.93 -14.71 -3.09
N MET A 117 8.62 -15.86 -3.03
CA MET A 117 8.34 -16.90 -2.04
C MET A 117 8.48 -16.37 -0.59
N LEU A 118 9.53 -15.60 -0.31
CA LEU A 118 9.71 -14.99 1.01
C LEU A 118 8.57 -14.01 1.33
N ALA A 119 8.19 -13.16 0.38
CA ALA A 119 7.08 -12.22 0.57
C ALA A 119 5.77 -12.95 0.88
N GLU A 120 5.42 -13.98 0.10
CA GLU A 120 4.22 -14.79 0.34
C GLU A 120 4.21 -15.45 1.71
N GLU A 121 5.35 -16.01 2.13
CA GLU A 121 5.51 -16.63 3.44
C GLU A 121 5.37 -15.63 4.58
N LEU A 122 5.99 -14.46 4.49
CA LEU A 122 5.92 -13.42 5.52
C LEU A 122 4.52 -12.81 5.62
N LEU A 123 3.82 -12.62 4.50
CA LEU A 123 2.43 -12.18 4.51
C LEU A 123 1.51 -13.19 5.19
N GLU A 124 1.71 -14.48 4.95
CA GLU A 124 0.95 -15.54 5.63
C GLU A 124 1.25 -15.58 7.13
N TYR A 125 2.51 -15.44 7.49
CA TYR A 125 2.94 -15.39 8.89
C TYR A 125 2.35 -14.17 9.63
N MET A 126 2.33 -12.98 9.02
CA MET A 126 1.69 -11.81 9.62
C MET A 126 0.18 -12.04 9.77
N ARG A 127 -0.50 -12.66 8.79
CA ARG A 127 -1.92 -13.01 8.92
C ARG A 127 -2.18 -13.96 10.10
N SER A 128 -1.34 -14.97 10.31
CA SER A 128 -1.52 -15.90 11.43
C SER A 128 -1.38 -15.19 12.77
N ILE A 129 -0.44 -14.25 12.89
CA ILE A 129 -0.28 -13.41 14.09
C ILE A 129 -1.54 -12.56 14.34
N LEU A 130 -2.13 -11.95 13.30
CA LEU A 130 -3.37 -11.20 13.47
C LEU A 130 -4.52 -12.08 13.98
N LEU A 131 -4.61 -13.34 13.53
CA LEU A 131 -5.60 -14.28 14.07
C LEU A 131 -5.36 -14.60 15.55
N GLU A 132 -4.10 -14.70 15.98
CA GLU A 132 -3.76 -14.82 17.40
C GLU A 132 -4.23 -13.59 18.19
N PHE A 133 -3.99 -12.39 17.67
CA PHE A 133 -4.42 -11.15 18.32
C PHE A 133 -5.94 -11.05 18.43
N GLN A 134 -6.68 -11.36 17.36
CA GLN A 134 -8.15 -11.35 17.40
C GLN A 134 -8.71 -12.32 18.45
N LYS A 135 -8.11 -13.51 18.60
CA LYS A 135 -8.51 -14.48 19.63
C LYS A 135 -8.18 -13.99 21.03
N ALA A 136 -7.02 -13.36 21.22
CA ALA A 136 -6.54 -12.90 22.51
C ALA A 136 -7.31 -11.68 23.01
N THR A 137 -7.61 -10.71 22.15
CA THR A 137 -8.23 -9.43 22.55
C THR A 137 -9.74 -9.38 22.31
N GLY A 138 -10.28 -10.26 21.45
CA GLY A 138 -11.67 -10.20 21.01
C GLY A 138 -11.96 -9.08 20.00
N ASN A 139 -10.97 -8.28 19.62
CA ASN A 139 -11.10 -7.18 18.65
C ASN A 139 -10.76 -7.64 17.23
N LEU A 140 -11.25 -6.90 16.23
CA LEU A 140 -10.99 -7.19 14.81
C LEU A 140 -9.62 -6.64 14.41
N TYR A 141 -8.87 -7.40 13.61
CA TYR A 141 -7.57 -7.00 13.06
C TYR A 141 -7.54 -7.26 11.56
N ASN A 142 -6.87 -6.36 10.83
CA ASN A 142 -6.62 -6.55 9.40
C ASN A 142 -5.19 -6.17 9.02
N LEU A 143 -4.70 -6.83 7.97
CA LEU A 143 -3.40 -6.56 7.36
C LEU A 143 -3.63 -5.66 6.15
N GLU A 144 -3.04 -4.47 6.16
CA GLU A 144 -3.24 -3.46 5.12
C GLU A 144 -1.96 -3.15 4.35
N ALA A 145 -2.09 -3.05 3.03
CA ALA A 145 -1.09 -2.42 2.19
C ALA A 145 -1.17 -0.90 2.41
N THR A 146 -0.37 -0.38 3.36
CA THR A 146 -0.41 1.03 3.72
C THR A 146 -0.20 1.88 2.45
N PRO A 147 -1.05 2.89 2.16
CA PRO A 147 -0.87 3.74 0.97
C PRO A 147 0.50 4.44 0.92
N ALA A 148 1.10 4.64 2.09
CA ALA A 148 2.48 5.07 2.30
C ALA A 148 2.92 6.33 1.53
N GLU A 149 2.02 7.28 1.28
CA GLU A 149 2.31 8.50 0.50
C GLU A 149 3.53 9.28 1.04
N SER A 150 3.51 9.57 2.33
CA SER A 150 4.64 10.19 3.04
C SER A 150 5.51 9.16 3.76
N THR A 151 4.93 8.03 4.16
CA THR A 151 5.59 7.00 4.96
C THR A 151 6.76 6.35 4.21
N CYS A 152 6.63 6.09 2.90
CA CYS A 152 7.71 5.46 2.13
C CYS A 152 8.97 6.33 2.07
N TYR A 153 8.80 7.64 1.84
CA TYR A 153 9.88 8.62 1.83
C TYR A 153 10.48 8.80 3.23
N ARG A 154 9.61 8.99 4.24
CA ARG A 154 10.04 9.27 5.61
C ARG A 154 10.86 8.11 6.19
N LEU A 155 10.39 6.87 6.06
CA LEU A 155 11.06 5.71 6.61
C LEU A 155 12.41 5.48 5.93
N ALA A 156 12.46 5.53 4.59
CA ALA A 156 13.70 5.38 3.83
C ALA A 156 14.75 6.44 4.20
N LYS A 157 14.33 7.71 4.37
CA LYS A 157 15.22 8.80 4.78
C LYS A 157 15.78 8.59 6.19
N LEU A 158 14.93 8.20 7.15
CA LEU A 158 15.36 7.91 8.52
C LEU A 158 16.31 6.72 8.57
N ASP A 159 16.02 5.69 7.78
CA ASP A 159 16.86 4.50 7.68
C ASP A 159 18.21 4.80 7.07
N ARG A 160 18.29 5.54 5.97
CA ARG A 160 19.58 5.93 5.38
C ARG A 160 20.46 6.73 6.36
N LYS A 161 19.85 7.51 7.25
CA LYS A 161 20.58 8.23 8.30
C LYS A 161 21.16 7.29 9.37
N LEU A 162 20.41 6.26 9.76
CA LEU A 162 20.82 5.31 10.82
C LEU A 162 21.71 4.18 10.28
N TYR A 163 21.42 3.74 9.07
CA TYR A 163 22.03 2.61 8.39
C TYR A 163 22.43 3.04 6.97
N PRO A 164 23.59 3.67 6.78
CA PRO A 164 24.00 4.21 5.48
C PRO A 164 23.98 3.18 4.33
N ASN A 165 24.23 1.91 4.67
CA ASN A 165 24.30 0.79 3.73
C ASN A 165 22.97 0.06 3.53
N ILE A 166 21.86 0.51 4.13
CA ILE A 166 20.54 -0.09 3.87
C ILE A 166 20.13 0.18 2.42
N TYR A 167 19.60 -0.83 1.74
CA TYR A 167 19.05 -0.69 0.41
C TYR A 167 17.74 0.10 0.45
N THR A 168 17.63 1.09 -0.44
CA THR A 168 16.44 1.90 -0.71
C THR A 168 16.33 2.07 -2.23
N GLN A 169 15.14 2.38 -2.74
CA GLN A 169 15.02 2.96 -4.08
C GLN A 169 15.50 4.41 -4.07
N GLY A 170 15.72 4.97 -5.26
CA GLY A 170 16.25 6.33 -5.42
C GLY A 170 17.63 6.53 -4.79
N SER A 171 18.08 7.78 -4.75
CA SER A 171 19.39 8.13 -4.18
C SER A 171 19.37 9.52 -3.53
N GLY A 172 20.43 9.83 -2.78
CA GLY A 172 20.61 11.12 -2.11
C GLY A 172 19.43 11.46 -1.20
N ASN A 173 18.84 12.64 -1.40
CA ASN A 173 17.70 13.14 -0.61
C ASN A 173 16.32 12.67 -1.10
N SER A 174 16.29 11.86 -2.17
CA SER A 174 15.06 11.41 -2.84
C SER A 174 14.88 9.89 -2.75
N VAL A 175 15.41 9.28 -1.69
CA VAL A 175 15.24 7.85 -1.41
C VAL A 175 13.82 7.51 -1.01
N TYR A 176 13.33 6.33 -1.39
CA TYR A 176 12.00 5.86 -1.00
C TYR A 176 11.96 4.33 -0.89
N TYR A 177 10.88 3.83 -0.28
CA TYR A 177 10.54 2.40 -0.28
C TYR A 177 9.39 2.12 -1.24
N THR A 178 9.41 0.96 -1.88
CA THR A 178 8.31 0.50 -2.71
C THR A 178 7.07 0.28 -1.84
N ASN A 179 5.90 0.66 -2.35
CA ASN A 179 4.67 0.58 -1.60
C ASN A 179 4.33 -0.88 -1.27
N SER A 180 4.15 -1.20 0.02
CA SER A 180 3.67 -2.52 0.48
C SER A 180 4.40 -3.70 -0.21
N CYS A 181 3.67 -4.57 -0.92
CA CYS A 181 4.20 -5.70 -1.69
C CYS A 181 4.22 -5.47 -3.22
N HIS A 182 4.21 -4.21 -3.66
CA HIS A 182 4.21 -3.88 -5.09
C HIS A 182 5.54 -4.28 -5.74
N VAL A 183 5.48 -4.52 -7.05
CA VAL A 183 6.68 -4.57 -7.89
C VAL A 183 7.33 -3.17 -7.89
N PRO A 184 8.67 -3.04 -7.81
CA PRO A 184 9.34 -1.76 -8.01
C PRO A 184 8.92 -1.11 -9.31
N VAL A 185 8.61 0.19 -9.27
CA VAL A 185 8.01 0.91 -10.41
C VAL A 185 8.89 0.93 -11.67
N SER A 186 10.20 0.76 -11.51
CA SER A 186 11.19 0.65 -12.59
C SER A 186 11.30 -0.75 -13.21
N GLU A 187 10.75 -1.77 -12.55
CA GLU A 187 10.79 -3.17 -12.97
C GLU A 187 9.49 -3.64 -13.65
N ILE A 188 8.50 -2.75 -13.81
CA ILE A 188 7.25 -3.09 -14.48
C ILE A 188 7.48 -3.30 -15.98
N GLU A 189 7.13 -4.48 -16.49
CA GLU A 189 7.30 -4.86 -17.91
C GLU A 189 5.99 -4.78 -18.72
N GLY A 190 4.85 -4.63 -18.05
CA GLY A 190 3.53 -4.53 -18.68
C GLY A 190 2.41 -4.99 -17.75
N ILE A 191 1.16 -4.86 -18.21
CA ILE A 191 -0.03 -5.18 -17.42
C ILE A 191 0.00 -6.67 -17.00
N LYS A 192 0.18 -7.59 -17.96
CA LYS A 192 0.11 -9.02 -17.67
C LYS A 192 1.17 -9.46 -16.64
N ALA A 193 2.44 -9.12 -16.85
CA ALA A 193 3.53 -9.49 -15.93
C ALA A 193 3.30 -8.93 -14.52
N LEU A 194 2.81 -7.69 -14.42
CA LEU A 194 2.47 -7.07 -13.15
C LEU A 194 1.33 -7.82 -12.43
N LEU A 195 0.24 -8.12 -13.15
CA LEU A 195 -0.92 -8.82 -12.57
C LEU A 195 -0.55 -10.25 -12.15
N ASP A 196 0.17 -11.00 -13.00
CA ASP A 196 0.65 -12.37 -12.71
C ASP A 196 1.54 -12.41 -11.45
N HIS A 197 2.38 -11.39 -11.27
CA HIS A 197 3.20 -11.28 -10.07
C HIS A 197 2.37 -10.96 -8.84
N GLN A 198 1.47 -9.97 -8.94
CA GLN A 198 0.79 -9.37 -7.80
C GLN A 198 -0.38 -10.22 -7.29
N ASP A 199 -1.04 -11.02 -8.12
CA ASP A 199 -2.28 -11.73 -7.76
C ASP A 199 -2.19 -12.51 -6.45
N SER A 200 -1.20 -13.40 -6.32
CA SER A 200 -1.01 -14.24 -5.14
C SER A 200 -0.60 -13.48 -3.87
N LEU A 201 0.01 -12.30 -4.02
CA LEU A 201 0.42 -11.44 -2.91
C LEU A 201 -0.74 -10.59 -2.40
N GLN A 202 -1.54 -10.05 -3.32
CA GLN A 202 -2.58 -9.08 -3.00
C GLN A 202 -3.78 -9.72 -2.31
N VAL A 203 -4.13 -10.96 -2.68
CA VAL A 203 -5.17 -11.75 -1.99
C VAL A 203 -4.82 -12.09 -0.53
N LYS A 204 -3.55 -11.90 -0.12
CA LYS A 204 -3.13 -12.08 1.27
C LYS A 204 -3.52 -10.90 2.15
N MET A 205 -3.85 -9.74 1.60
CA MET A 205 -4.35 -8.64 2.42
C MET A 205 -5.75 -8.97 2.94
N THR A 206 -6.02 -8.62 4.20
CA THR A 206 -7.35 -8.70 4.80
C THR A 206 -7.96 -7.31 5.06
N GLY A 207 -7.15 -6.26 4.87
CA GLY A 207 -7.53 -4.85 4.82
C GLY A 207 -7.24 -4.26 3.45
N GLY A 208 -7.17 -2.92 3.37
CA GLY A 208 -7.04 -2.20 2.11
C GLY A 208 -5.84 -2.66 1.27
N THR A 209 -6.07 -2.84 -0.02
CA THR A 209 -4.99 -3.06 -0.99
C THR A 209 -5.39 -2.62 -2.38
N VAL A 210 -4.41 -2.36 -3.26
CA VAL A 210 -4.64 -1.92 -4.63
C VAL A 210 -3.45 -2.23 -5.52
N VAL A 211 -3.72 -2.67 -6.76
CA VAL A 211 -2.71 -2.69 -7.83
C VAL A 211 -2.94 -1.51 -8.76
N HIS A 212 -1.93 -0.66 -8.91
CA HIS A 212 -1.98 0.48 -9.83
C HIS A 212 -1.44 0.09 -11.20
N LEU A 213 -2.29 0.23 -12.22
CA LEU A 213 -1.88 0.22 -13.62
C LEU A 213 -1.59 1.66 -14.02
N TYR A 214 -0.34 2.09 -13.87
CA TYR A 214 0.10 3.43 -14.23
C TYR A 214 0.28 3.54 -15.73
N LEU A 215 -0.56 4.34 -16.38
CA LEU A 215 -0.61 4.45 -17.84
C LEU A 215 0.06 5.73 -18.30
N ALA A 216 0.74 5.68 -19.43
CA ALA A 216 1.45 6.81 -20.02
C ALA A 216 0.53 7.96 -20.43
N GLN A 217 -0.74 7.67 -20.72
CA GLN A 217 -1.75 8.64 -21.13
C GLN A 217 -3.16 8.09 -20.88
N GLY A 218 -4.18 8.92 -21.13
CA GLY A 218 -5.57 8.48 -21.18
C GLY A 218 -5.80 7.38 -22.22
N ILE A 219 -6.68 6.45 -21.91
CA ILE A 219 -7.06 5.34 -22.80
C ILE A 219 -8.55 5.41 -23.14
N SER A 220 -8.93 4.79 -24.25
CA SER A 220 -10.34 4.71 -24.67
C SER A 220 -11.17 3.87 -23.69
N GLY A 221 -12.49 4.13 -23.66
CA GLY A 221 -13.41 3.35 -22.85
C GLY A 221 -13.47 1.86 -23.23
N SER A 222 -13.23 1.52 -24.50
CA SER A 222 -13.14 0.13 -24.97
C SER A 222 -11.89 -0.58 -24.44
N GLN A 223 -10.72 0.07 -24.50
CA GLN A 223 -9.49 -0.45 -23.90
C GLN A 223 -9.64 -0.65 -22.39
N ALA A 224 -10.17 0.35 -21.68
CA ALA A 224 -10.43 0.25 -20.24
C ALA A 224 -11.37 -0.92 -19.91
N LYS A 225 -12.47 -1.08 -20.66
CA LYS A 225 -13.41 -2.19 -20.51
C LYS A 225 -12.74 -3.55 -20.73
N HIS A 226 -11.87 -3.67 -21.73
CA HIS A 226 -11.15 -4.90 -22.02
C HIS A 226 -10.20 -5.29 -20.87
N ILE A 227 -9.40 -4.33 -20.39
CA ILE A 227 -8.49 -4.56 -19.26
C ILE A 227 -9.26 -4.98 -18.01
N VAL A 228 -10.30 -4.23 -17.63
CA VAL A 228 -11.09 -4.53 -16.43
C VAL A 228 -11.75 -5.91 -16.53
N ARG A 229 -12.36 -6.24 -17.68
CA ARG A 229 -12.95 -7.56 -17.91
C ARG A 229 -11.90 -8.66 -17.77
N HIS A 230 -10.74 -8.51 -18.42
CA HIS A 230 -9.66 -9.49 -18.35
C HIS A 230 -9.19 -9.71 -16.91
N VAL A 231 -9.03 -8.63 -16.13
CA VAL A 231 -8.67 -8.75 -14.71
C VAL A 231 -9.72 -9.54 -13.92
N CYS A 232 -11.00 -9.17 -14.04
CA CYS A 232 -12.07 -9.84 -13.31
C CYS A 232 -12.30 -11.31 -13.72
N GLU A 233 -11.97 -11.69 -14.96
CA GLU A 233 -12.15 -13.06 -15.46
C GLU A 233 -10.97 -13.99 -15.12
N ASN A 234 -9.76 -13.44 -14.91
CA ASN A 234 -8.52 -14.24 -14.83
C ASN A 234 -7.75 -14.10 -13.51
N TYR A 235 -8.07 -13.10 -12.69
CA TYR A 235 -7.32 -12.80 -11.46
C TYR A 235 -8.26 -12.68 -10.26
N SER A 236 -7.69 -12.91 -9.07
CA SER A 236 -8.37 -12.78 -7.78
C SER A 236 -8.10 -11.42 -7.11
N LEU A 237 -7.53 -10.48 -7.85
CA LEU A 237 -7.12 -9.17 -7.34
C LEU A 237 -8.29 -8.41 -6.71
N PRO A 238 -8.15 -7.96 -5.45
CA PRO A 238 -9.25 -7.31 -4.74
C PRO A 238 -9.64 -5.96 -5.32
N TYR A 239 -8.63 -5.21 -5.78
CA TYR A 239 -8.80 -3.86 -6.28
C TYR A 239 -7.68 -3.51 -7.24
N ILE A 240 -8.06 -3.01 -8.41
CA ILE A 240 -7.16 -2.44 -9.40
C ILE A 240 -7.53 -0.99 -9.68
N SER A 241 -6.59 -0.21 -10.17
CA SER A 241 -6.86 1.14 -10.67
C SER A 241 -6.16 1.37 -12.00
N LEU A 242 -6.89 1.98 -12.94
CA LEU A 242 -6.32 2.57 -14.15
C LEU A 242 -5.91 4.00 -13.79
N SER A 243 -4.61 4.28 -13.88
CA SER A 243 -4.02 5.52 -13.38
C SER A 243 -3.23 6.22 -14.48
N PRO A 244 -3.91 6.79 -15.48
CA PRO A 244 -3.26 7.52 -16.56
C PRO A 244 -2.61 8.81 -16.05
N ILE A 245 -1.56 9.26 -16.74
CA ILE A 245 -1.13 10.65 -16.65
C ILE A 245 -2.21 11.53 -17.31
N ILE A 246 -2.66 12.53 -16.57
CA ILE A 246 -3.52 13.61 -17.07
C ILE A 246 -2.62 14.82 -17.27
N CYS A 247 -2.42 15.20 -18.52
CA CYS A 247 -1.70 16.41 -18.90
C CYS A 247 -2.68 17.58 -18.99
N TYR A 248 -2.34 18.73 -18.40
CA TYR A 248 -3.18 19.92 -18.48
C TYR A 248 -2.37 21.22 -18.62
N CYS A 249 -2.93 22.18 -19.35
CA CYS A 249 -2.49 23.55 -19.41
C CYS A 249 -3.36 24.40 -18.47
N PRO A 250 -2.79 25.30 -17.64
CA PRO A 250 -3.58 26.19 -16.79
C PRO A 250 -4.57 27.09 -17.55
N GLU A 251 -4.29 27.40 -18.82
CA GLU A 251 -5.15 28.23 -19.66
C GLU A 251 -6.14 27.41 -20.51
N HIS A 252 -5.69 26.30 -21.10
CA HIS A 252 -6.46 25.53 -22.08
C HIS A 252 -7.12 24.26 -21.52
N GLY A 253 -6.85 23.91 -20.25
CA GLY A 253 -7.43 22.72 -19.61
C GLY A 253 -6.69 21.42 -19.96
N VAL A 254 -7.40 20.30 -19.88
CA VAL A 254 -6.85 18.96 -20.14
C VAL A 254 -6.46 18.81 -21.61
N LEU A 255 -5.28 18.26 -21.86
CA LEU A 255 -4.75 18.00 -23.19
C LEU A 255 -4.88 16.50 -23.51
N ASP A 256 -5.12 16.19 -24.79
CA ASP A 256 -5.23 14.80 -25.26
C ASP A 256 -3.88 14.06 -25.23
N GLU A 257 -2.79 14.79 -25.46
CA GLU A 257 -1.42 14.28 -25.45
C GLU A 257 -0.64 14.71 -24.21
N VAL A 258 0.25 13.84 -23.76
CA VAL A 258 1.19 14.14 -22.68
C VAL A 258 2.43 14.81 -23.28
N VAL A 259 2.45 16.14 -23.22
CA VAL A 259 3.48 17.00 -23.80
C VAL A 259 4.00 17.97 -22.74
N ASP A 260 5.25 18.42 -22.81
CA ASP A 260 5.83 19.40 -21.86
C ASP A 260 5.37 20.85 -22.13
N SER A 261 4.97 21.15 -23.36
CA SER A 261 4.55 22.47 -23.82
C SER A 261 3.18 22.41 -24.48
N CYS A 262 2.27 23.29 -24.08
CA CYS A 262 0.93 23.37 -24.61
C CYS A 262 0.97 23.69 -26.11
N PRO A 263 0.28 22.92 -26.98
CA PRO A 263 0.29 23.16 -28.42
C PRO A 263 -0.48 24.44 -28.82
N HIS A 264 -1.31 24.99 -27.93
CA HIS A 264 -2.13 26.17 -28.20
C HIS A 264 -1.42 27.48 -27.84
N CYS A 265 -0.69 27.55 -26.73
CA CYS A 265 -0.04 28.78 -26.26
C CYS A 265 1.47 28.67 -26.00
N GLY A 266 2.07 27.49 -26.12
CA GLY A 266 3.49 27.27 -25.82
C GLY A 266 3.87 27.32 -24.34
N GLY A 267 2.88 27.43 -23.43
CA GLY A 267 3.11 27.42 -21.98
C GLY A 267 3.47 26.03 -21.44
N VAL A 268 4.18 25.99 -20.32
CA VAL A 268 4.55 24.74 -19.63
C VAL A 268 3.29 24.02 -19.14
N THR A 269 3.18 22.72 -19.43
CA THR A 269 2.08 21.89 -18.98
C THR A 269 2.32 21.34 -17.58
N LYS A 270 1.26 20.79 -16.98
CA LYS A 270 1.30 20.15 -15.68
C LYS A 270 0.74 18.74 -15.77
N TYR A 271 1.20 17.89 -14.84
CA TYR A 271 0.78 16.49 -14.77
C TYR A 271 0.01 16.22 -13.49
N MET A 272 -1.10 15.51 -13.63
CA MET A 272 -1.78 14.87 -12.52
C MET A 272 -1.74 13.36 -12.73
N GLN A 273 -1.40 12.62 -11.68
CA GLN A 273 -1.53 11.18 -11.68
C GLN A 273 -1.98 10.73 -10.29
N ARG A 274 -2.56 9.53 -10.21
CA ARG A 274 -2.78 8.88 -8.92
C ARG A 274 -1.44 8.70 -8.20
N ILE A 275 -1.31 9.27 -7.01
CA ILE A 275 -0.09 9.12 -6.20
C ILE A 275 -0.08 7.78 -5.47
N THR A 276 -1.22 7.49 -4.81
CA THR A 276 -1.52 6.28 -4.04
C THR A 276 -3.03 6.03 -4.15
N GLY A 277 -3.86 6.66 -3.30
CA GLY A 277 -5.31 6.50 -3.29
C GLY A 277 -6.07 7.49 -4.20
N TYR A 278 -5.52 8.68 -4.46
CA TYR A 278 -6.21 9.78 -5.15
C TYR A 278 -5.32 10.46 -6.20
N ILE A 279 -5.94 11.20 -7.11
CA ILE A 279 -5.25 11.95 -8.17
C ILE A 279 -4.72 13.25 -7.58
N ARG A 280 -3.45 13.55 -7.84
CA ARG A 280 -2.77 14.73 -7.33
C ARG A 280 -1.82 15.28 -8.39
N ASP A 281 -1.67 16.60 -8.38
CA ASP A 281 -0.65 17.30 -9.17
C ASP A 281 0.75 16.80 -8.76
N VAL A 282 1.54 16.37 -9.75
CA VAL A 282 2.88 15.80 -9.59
C VAL A 282 3.84 16.81 -8.99
N ASP A 283 3.66 18.11 -9.24
CA ASP A 283 4.49 19.18 -8.68
C ASP A 283 4.40 19.23 -7.15
N ASN A 284 3.29 18.73 -6.60
CA ASN A 284 3.02 18.71 -5.16
C ASN A 284 3.49 17.41 -4.47
N TYR A 285 4.20 16.54 -5.18
CA TYR A 285 4.71 15.30 -4.61
C TYR A 285 5.89 15.60 -3.67
N ASN A 286 5.99 14.85 -2.58
CA ASN A 286 7.21 14.89 -1.77
C ASN A 286 8.42 14.35 -2.57
N PRO A 287 9.67 14.65 -2.16
CA PRO A 287 10.84 14.26 -2.95
C PRO A 287 10.94 12.77 -3.28
N GLY A 288 10.55 11.88 -2.35
CA GLY A 288 10.55 10.44 -2.58
C GLY A 288 9.47 10.01 -3.59
N LYS A 289 8.26 10.56 -3.49
CA LYS A 289 7.19 10.28 -4.44
C LYS A 289 7.43 10.89 -5.82
N LEU A 290 8.07 12.05 -5.89
CA LEU A 290 8.50 12.63 -7.15
C LEU A 290 9.58 11.76 -7.81
N GLN A 291 10.51 11.19 -7.03
CA GLN A 291 11.49 10.24 -7.55
C GLN A 291 10.83 8.93 -7.99
N GLU A 292 9.91 8.37 -7.20
CA GLU A 292 9.12 7.20 -7.59
C GLU A 292 8.36 7.45 -8.91
N PHE A 293 7.78 8.63 -9.12
CA PHE A 293 7.12 8.99 -10.38
C PHE A 293 8.10 9.01 -11.56
N LYS A 294 9.32 9.53 -11.36
CA LYS A 294 10.37 9.56 -12.39
C LYS A 294 10.91 8.18 -12.73
N ASP A 295 11.04 7.31 -11.72
CA ASP A 295 11.55 5.94 -11.89
C ASP A 295 10.49 4.99 -12.49
N ARG A 296 9.23 5.45 -12.56
CA ARG A 296 8.08 4.65 -13.00
C ARG A 296 8.11 4.41 -14.50
N LYS A 297 8.08 3.14 -14.89
CA LYS A 297 7.73 2.74 -16.26
C LYS A 297 6.23 2.91 -16.45
N GLN A 298 5.85 3.93 -17.23
CA GLN A 298 4.47 4.18 -17.59
C GLN A 298 4.03 3.20 -18.69
N ILE A 299 2.89 2.55 -18.51
CA ILE A 299 2.38 1.51 -19.41
C ILE A 299 1.71 2.18 -20.62
N HIS A 300 2.13 1.80 -21.83
CA HIS A 300 1.41 2.11 -23.07
C HIS A 300 0.43 0.97 -23.36
N VAL A 301 -0.82 1.33 -23.67
CA VAL A 301 -1.87 0.38 -24.06
C VAL A 301 -2.07 0.53 -25.56
N GLU A 302 -1.72 -0.52 -26.30
CA GLU A 302 -1.97 -0.64 -27.74
C GLU A 302 -3.44 -1.01 -28.01
#